data_AF-A0AAF0RG59-F1
#
_entry.id   AF-A0AAF0RG59-F1
#
_cell.length_a   1.000
_cell.length_b   1.000
_cell.length_c   1.000
_cell.angle_alpha   90.00
_cell.angle_beta   90.00
_cell.angle_gamma   90.00
#
_symmetry.space_group_name_H-M   'P 1'
#
loop_
_entity.id
_entity.type
_entity.pdbx_description
1 polymer ?
#
loop_
_entity_poly.entity_id
_entity_poly.type
_entity_poly.pdbx_seq_one_letter_code
_entity_poly.pdbx_strand_id
1 'polypeptide(L)'
;MSALDRLLVSAAVAASPLEQRAPRHEQWLADVRDAHELDLSPTALAFGALTTALFHRRAGHRSTWGNTMTTMPGSVRSTPHTIPTIPVLLVLAAVSFLAGGLGLGLVQRYNGLAGSVPVVLLISIVLTVVPGLAVSASVLLVTGAPIRRRAMGALVVLAVTALWWSIQTGFFNPPVHPALSLGIITGAWLAVWLVVLRRPGWTWSLLLLPVLASVLVFPLSTGVYGTQLAFSVKAAVSSAITLVPFLAALLAATIAGRLSTDAPDGFVQHEEALMSNNA
;
A
#
# COMPACT_ATOMS: atom_id res chain seq x y z
N MET A 1 -15.08 28.94 0.36
CA MET A 1 -14.97 27.47 0.36
C MET A 1 -15.47 26.89 -0.96
N SER A 2 -14.63 26.12 -1.67
CA SER A 2 -14.95 25.54 -2.98
C SER A 2 -15.75 24.24 -2.87
N ALA A 3 -16.25 23.72 -4.00
CA ALA A 3 -16.90 22.40 -4.06
C ALA A 3 -15.90 21.25 -3.83
N LEU A 4 -14.65 21.44 -4.26
CA LEU A 4 -13.55 20.49 -4.09
C LEU A 4 -13.20 20.32 -2.61
N ASP A 5 -13.13 21.41 -1.85
CA ASP A 5 -12.82 21.37 -0.41
C ASP A 5 -13.86 20.53 0.36
N ARG A 6 -15.15 20.72 0.04
CA ARG A 6 -16.25 19.95 0.64
C ARG A 6 -16.17 18.46 0.29
N LEU A 7 -15.81 18.13 -0.95
CA LEU A 7 -15.61 16.74 -1.38
C LEU A 7 -14.43 16.11 -0.64
N LEU A 8 -13.32 16.82 -0.46
CA LEU A 8 -12.16 16.32 0.27
C LEU A 8 -12.48 16.09 1.77
N VAL A 9 -13.15 17.05 2.42
CA VAL A 9 -13.55 16.92 3.83
C VAL A 9 -14.56 15.77 4.01
N SER A 10 -15.55 15.64 3.14
CA SER A 10 -16.53 14.53 3.22
C SER A 10 -15.87 13.17 2.98
N ALA A 11 -14.92 13.05 2.04
CA ALA A 11 -14.12 11.85 1.84
C ALA A 11 -13.26 11.52 3.08
N ALA A 12 -12.67 12.53 3.72
CA ALA A 12 -11.90 12.38 4.95
C ALA A 12 -12.78 11.87 6.12
N VAL A 13 -13.99 12.40 6.25
CA VAL A 13 -14.96 11.97 7.27
C VAL A 13 -15.42 10.54 7.01
N ALA A 14 -15.70 10.19 5.76
CA ALA A 14 -16.08 8.82 5.39
C ALA A 14 -14.96 7.81 5.73
N ALA A 15 -13.70 8.20 5.51
CA ALA A 15 -12.53 7.39 5.85
C ALA A 15 -12.24 7.30 7.37
N SER A 16 -12.85 8.16 8.19
CA SER A 16 -12.67 8.20 9.64
C SER A 16 -13.50 7.14 10.38
N PRO A 17 -13.09 6.71 11.60
CA PRO A 17 -13.88 5.81 12.46
C PRO A 17 -15.27 6.38 12.75
N LEU A 18 -16.28 5.51 12.79
CA LEU A 18 -17.71 5.89 12.94
C LEU A 18 -17.95 6.86 14.10
N GLU A 19 -17.38 6.58 15.27
CA GLU A 19 -17.51 7.36 16.50
C GLU A 19 -16.95 8.79 16.38
N GLN A 20 -16.02 9.03 15.45
CA GLN A 20 -15.33 10.31 15.29
C GLN A 20 -15.83 11.10 14.07
N ARG A 21 -16.78 10.58 13.29
CA ARG A 21 -17.23 11.21 12.04
C ARG A 21 -17.91 12.54 12.28
N ALA A 22 -18.88 12.58 13.20
CA ALA A 22 -19.60 13.81 13.54
C ALA A 22 -18.67 14.92 14.07
N PRO A 23 -17.82 14.69 15.10
CA PRO A 23 -16.94 15.74 15.60
C PRO A 23 -15.87 16.17 14.57
N ARG A 24 -15.31 15.24 13.79
CA ARG A 24 -14.33 15.60 12.73
C ARG A 24 -14.95 16.34 11.57
N HIS A 25 -16.20 16.03 11.21
CA HIS A 25 -16.92 16.75 10.17
C HIS A 25 -17.11 18.21 10.56
N GLU A 26 -17.56 18.46 11.79
CA GLU A 26 -17.73 19.82 12.31
C GLU A 26 -16.39 20.56 12.42
N GLN A 27 -15.39 19.93 13.03
CA GLN A 27 -14.06 20.52 13.20
C GLN A 27 -13.39 20.86 11.86
N TRP A 28 -13.32 19.91 10.92
CA TRP A 28 -12.63 20.16 9.65
C TRP A 28 -13.39 21.11 8.72
N LEU A 29 -14.72 21.18 8.81
CA LEU A 29 -15.47 22.21 8.09
C LEU A 29 -15.24 23.60 8.69
N ALA A 30 -15.14 23.71 10.01
CA ALA A 30 -14.79 24.97 10.67
C ALA A 30 -13.37 25.42 10.27
N ASP A 31 -12.39 24.51 10.36
CA ASP A 31 -10.99 24.79 9.99
C ASP A 31 -10.86 25.27 8.53
N VAL A 32 -11.59 24.65 7.59
CA VAL A 32 -11.58 25.05 6.18
C VAL A 32 -12.34 26.37 5.94
N ARG A 33 -13.40 26.64 6.72
CA ARG A 33 -14.17 27.89 6.62
C ARG A 33 -13.35 29.08 7.11
N ASP A 34 -12.65 28.90 8.22
CA ASP A 34 -11.93 29.96 8.92
C ASP A 34 -10.46 30.07 8.46
N ALA A 35 -10.04 29.23 7.49
CA ALA A 35 -8.70 29.19 6.91
C ALA A 35 -8.17 30.56 6.44
N HIS A 36 -9.05 31.39 5.86
CA HIS A 36 -8.70 32.70 5.35
C HIS A 36 -8.40 33.72 6.46
N GLU A 37 -8.92 33.52 7.67
CA GLU A 37 -8.61 34.38 8.82
C GLU A 37 -7.19 34.14 9.35
N LEU A 38 -6.58 33.01 8.97
CA LEU A 38 -5.24 32.58 9.38
C LEU A 38 -4.21 32.65 8.24
N ASP A 39 -4.54 33.30 7.11
CA ASP A 39 -3.72 33.31 5.88
C ASP A 39 -3.37 31.90 5.35
N LEU A 40 -4.22 30.90 5.63
CA LEU A 40 -4.03 29.52 5.18
C LEU A 40 -4.87 29.21 3.94
N SER A 41 -4.39 28.27 3.15
CA SER A 41 -5.11 27.77 1.98
C SER A 41 -6.21 26.77 2.40
N PRO A 42 -7.50 27.05 2.10
CA PRO A 42 -8.60 26.13 2.45
C PRO A 42 -8.44 24.75 1.79
N THR A 43 -7.93 24.72 0.56
CA THR A 43 -7.67 23.46 -0.16
C THR A 43 -6.56 22.66 0.51
N ALA A 44 -5.50 23.33 0.99
CA ALA A 44 -4.42 22.66 1.71
C ALA A 44 -4.92 22.04 3.02
N LEU A 45 -5.80 22.73 3.76
CA LEU A 45 -6.43 22.19 4.97
C LEU A 45 -7.36 21.02 4.67
N ALA A 46 -8.14 21.09 3.60
CA ALA A 46 -9.01 19.98 3.18
C ALA A 46 -8.20 18.73 2.77
N PHE A 47 -7.07 18.92 2.08
CA PHE A 47 -6.10 17.84 1.82
C PHE A 47 -5.42 17.34 3.10
N GLY A 48 -5.11 18.24 4.03
CA GLY A 48 -4.62 17.91 5.37
C GLY A 48 -5.59 17.01 6.13
N ALA A 49 -6.89 17.31 6.10
CA ALA A 49 -7.93 16.50 6.71
C ALA A 49 -8.01 15.10 6.07
N LEU A 50 -7.99 15.02 4.74
CA LEU A 50 -8.01 13.75 4.00
C LEU A 50 -6.78 12.89 4.30
N THR A 51 -5.59 13.47 4.26
CA THR A 51 -4.35 12.76 4.59
C THR A 51 -4.32 12.34 6.05
N THR A 52 -4.83 13.16 6.97
CA THR A 52 -4.98 12.80 8.38
C THR A 52 -5.93 11.61 8.55
N ALA A 53 -7.09 11.61 7.88
CA ALA A 53 -8.03 10.50 7.94
C ALA A 53 -7.45 9.18 7.39
N LEU A 54 -6.71 9.26 6.28
CA LEU A 54 -6.14 8.08 5.60
C LEU A 54 -4.92 7.52 6.34
N PHE A 55 -4.08 8.39 6.89
CA PHE A 55 -2.76 8.01 7.42
C PHE A 55 -2.71 7.96 8.96
N HIS A 56 -3.49 8.77 9.67
CA HIS A 56 -3.34 8.94 11.14
C HIS A 56 -4.46 8.25 11.95
N ARG A 57 -4.99 7.14 11.45
CA ARG A 57 -6.15 6.42 12.00
C ARG A 57 -5.99 5.89 13.44
N ARG A 58 -4.77 5.88 14.01
CA ARG A 58 -4.43 5.27 15.31
C ARG A 58 -4.21 6.24 16.48
N ALA A 59 -4.35 7.54 16.32
CA ALA A 59 -4.24 8.49 17.43
C ALA A 59 -5.52 8.51 18.30
N GLY A 60 -5.94 7.35 18.79
CA GLY A 60 -6.95 7.21 19.84
C GLY A 60 -6.32 7.29 21.23
N HIS A 61 -5.26 8.08 21.42
CA HIS A 61 -4.79 8.42 22.76
C HIS A 61 -5.46 9.71 23.16
N ARG A 62 -6.24 9.61 24.24
CA ARG A 62 -6.89 10.70 24.97
C ARG A 62 -6.06 11.98 24.85
N SER A 63 -6.62 12.98 24.18
CA SER A 63 -6.22 14.36 24.40
C SER A 63 -6.60 14.70 25.85
N THR A 64 -5.74 14.35 26.79
CA THR A 64 -5.80 14.84 28.17
C THR A 64 -5.42 16.32 28.14
N TRP A 65 -6.36 17.17 27.71
CA TRP A 65 -6.31 18.62 27.87
C TRP A 65 -6.76 19.06 29.28
N GLY A 66 -6.47 18.23 30.28
CA GLY A 66 -6.90 18.46 31.65
C GLY A 66 -6.46 17.34 32.57
N ASN A 67 -5.17 17.30 32.90
CA ASN A 67 -4.68 17.19 34.28
C ASN A 67 -3.18 16.82 34.30
N THR A 68 -2.47 17.63 35.09
CA THR A 68 -1.16 17.41 35.70
C THR A 68 0.06 17.28 34.80
N MET A 69 0.77 18.42 34.70
CA MET A 69 2.23 18.50 34.80
C MET A 69 2.79 17.41 35.71
N THR A 70 3.77 16.66 35.20
CA THR A 70 4.89 15.94 35.86
C THR A 70 5.06 14.51 35.36
N THR A 71 5.88 14.31 34.33
CA THR A 71 6.66 13.07 34.18
C THR A 71 8.02 13.37 33.56
N MET A 72 9.05 12.87 34.23
CA MET A 72 10.49 13.03 34.02
C MET A 72 11.00 12.68 32.61
N PRO A 73 12.18 13.20 32.21
CA PRO A 73 12.85 12.83 30.96
C PRO A 73 13.51 11.46 31.12
N GLY A 74 12.84 10.41 30.67
CA GLY A 74 13.37 9.04 30.74
C GLY A 74 12.75 8.15 29.67
N SER A 75 13.62 7.57 28.84
CA SER A 75 13.35 6.81 27.62
C SER A 75 13.04 7.68 26.39
N VAL A 76 13.94 7.60 25.41
CA VAL A 76 13.70 8.02 24.03
C VAL A 76 12.54 7.16 23.52
N ARG A 77 11.31 7.65 23.69
CA ARG A 77 10.13 7.11 23.01
C ARG A 77 10.44 7.12 21.53
N SER A 78 10.39 5.96 20.87
CA SER A 78 10.46 5.91 19.41
C SER A 78 9.44 6.89 18.87
N THR A 79 9.89 7.87 18.08
CA THR A 79 9.01 8.83 17.43
C THR A 79 7.88 8.06 16.75
N PRO A 80 6.61 8.29 17.12
CA PRO A 80 5.50 7.61 16.48
C PRO A 80 5.56 7.99 15.01
N HIS A 81 5.83 7.01 14.14
CA HIS A 81 5.76 7.22 12.71
C HIS A 81 4.31 7.57 12.39
N THR A 82 4.06 8.87 12.23
CA THR A 82 2.76 9.48 11.96
C THR A 82 2.19 9.01 10.62
N ILE A 83 3.08 8.70 9.67
CA ILE A 83 2.73 8.16 8.37
C ILE A 83 2.86 6.63 8.40
N PRO A 84 1.79 5.87 8.08
CA PRO A 84 1.90 4.43 7.90
C PRO A 84 2.68 4.21 6.61
N THR A 85 3.96 3.88 6.76
CA THR A 85 4.93 3.77 5.67
C THR A 85 4.63 2.61 4.71
N ILE A 86 4.10 1.50 5.23
CA ILE A 86 3.73 0.32 4.42
C ILE A 86 2.72 0.67 3.32
N PRO A 87 1.53 1.25 3.59
CA PRO A 87 0.59 1.58 2.51
C PRO A 87 1.15 2.62 1.54
N VAL A 88 1.98 3.56 1.99
CA VAL A 88 2.65 4.52 1.08
C VAL A 88 3.59 3.80 0.11
N LEU A 89 4.38 2.83 0.59
CA LEU A 89 5.25 2.02 -0.27
C LEU A 89 4.45 1.17 -1.25
N LEU A 90 3.33 0.59 -0.83
CA LEU A 90 2.49 -0.22 -1.71
C LEU A 90 1.77 0.62 -2.78
N VAL A 91 1.37 1.87 -2.44
CA VAL A 91 0.88 2.84 -3.42
C VAL A 91 1.99 3.24 -4.38
N LEU A 92 3.20 3.50 -3.89
CA LEU A 92 4.36 3.79 -4.73
C LEU A 92 4.63 2.65 -5.72
N ALA A 93 4.55 1.40 -5.28
CA ALA A 93 4.69 0.23 -6.13
C ALA A 93 3.63 0.21 -7.25
N ALA A 94 2.36 0.42 -6.92
CA ALA A 94 1.27 0.45 -7.91
C ALA A 94 1.43 1.59 -8.93
N VAL A 95 1.76 2.80 -8.45
CA VAL A 95 1.96 3.98 -9.30
C VAL A 95 3.18 3.81 -10.19
N SER A 96 4.28 3.27 -9.66
CA SER A 96 5.49 3.00 -10.44
C SER A 96 5.24 1.96 -11.53
N PHE A 97 4.46 0.91 -11.24
CA PHE A 97 4.06 -0.07 -12.25
C PHE A 97 3.24 0.58 -13.39
N LEU A 98 2.23 1.38 -13.05
CA LEU A 98 1.43 2.10 -14.05
C LEU A 98 2.29 3.06 -14.89
N ALA A 99 3.15 3.84 -14.25
CA ALA A 99 4.05 4.77 -14.93
C ALA A 99 5.02 4.03 -15.88
N GLY A 100 5.58 2.90 -15.43
CA GLY A 100 6.44 2.04 -16.26
C GLY A 100 5.70 1.44 -17.44
N GLY A 101 4.47 0.96 -17.25
CA GLY A 101 3.65 0.37 -18.32
C GLY A 101 3.27 1.40 -19.39
N LEU A 102 2.85 2.59 -18.96
CA LEU A 102 2.61 3.73 -19.86
C LEU A 102 3.87 4.15 -20.60
N GLY A 103 5.00 4.26 -19.90
CA GLY A 103 6.29 4.57 -20.48
C GLY A 103 6.67 3.57 -21.57
N LEU A 104 6.53 2.27 -21.33
CA LEU A 104 6.82 1.23 -22.33
C LEU A 104 5.92 1.40 -23.56
N GLY A 105 4.62 1.65 -23.34
CA GLY A 105 3.67 1.89 -24.43
C GLY A 105 4.03 3.09 -25.32
N LEU A 106 4.59 4.14 -24.72
CA LEU A 106 5.06 5.32 -25.45
C LEU A 106 6.37 5.04 -26.19
N VAL A 107 7.33 4.40 -25.53
CA VAL A 107 8.66 4.14 -26.10
C VAL A 107 8.63 3.10 -27.21
N GLN A 108 7.69 2.16 -27.19
CA GLN A 108 7.55 1.19 -28.28
C GLN A 108 7.24 1.83 -29.64
N ARG A 109 6.77 3.08 -29.69
CA ARG A 109 6.65 3.84 -30.95
C ARG A 109 8.01 4.14 -31.62
N TYR A 110 9.08 4.10 -30.84
CA TYR A 110 10.45 4.36 -31.26
C TYR A 110 11.29 3.07 -31.36
N ASN A 111 10.64 1.91 -31.34
CA ASN A 111 11.31 0.62 -31.51
C ASN A 111 12.12 0.62 -32.82
N GLY A 112 13.40 0.22 -32.73
CA GLY A 112 14.33 0.18 -33.86
C GLY A 112 15.38 1.30 -33.86
N LEU A 113 15.20 2.34 -33.05
CA LEU A 113 16.24 3.36 -32.85
C LEU A 113 17.24 2.91 -31.76
N ALA A 114 18.54 2.95 -32.02
CA ALA A 114 19.57 2.57 -31.05
C ALA A 114 19.47 3.40 -29.74
N GLY A 115 19.06 4.67 -29.83
CA GLY A 115 18.83 5.54 -28.67
C GLY A 115 17.63 5.13 -27.79
N SER A 116 16.76 4.21 -28.25
CA SER A 116 15.61 3.75 -27.46
C SER A 116 15.99 2.71 -26.39
N VAL A 117 17.08 1.96 -26.59
CA VAL A 117 17.55 0.90 -25.68
C VAL A 117 17.76 1.39 -24.23
N PRO A 118 18.51 2.46 -23.97
CA PRO A 118 18.70 2.96 -22.60
C PRO A 118 17.37 3.41 -21.96
N VAL A 119 16.45 3.96 -22.76
CA VAL A 119 15.13 4.40 -22.27
C VAL A 119 14.26 3.19 -21.91
N VAL A 120 14.27 2.13 -22.73
CA VAL A 120 13.56 0.88 -22.42
C VAL A 120 14.09 0.25 -21.14
N LEU A 121 15.41 0.26 -20.91
CA LEU A 121 16.01 -0.23 -19.67
C LEU A 121 15.56 0.60 -18.47
N LEU A 122 15.63 1.94 -18.56
CA LEU A 122 15.20 2.83 -17.48
C LEU A 122 13.72 2.61 -17.12
N ILE A 123 12.85 2.50 -18.12
CA ILE A 123 11.42 2.28 -17.90
C ILE A 123 11.18 0.88 -17.32
N SER A 124 11.94 -0.12 -17.75
CA SER A 124 11.86 -1.45 -17.15
C SER A 124 12.19 -1.38 -15.65
N ILE A 125 13.19 -0.56 -15.22
CA ILE A 125 13.55 -0.37 -13.80
C ILE A 125 12.36 0.18 -13.02
N VAL A 126 11.71 1.22 -13.56
CA VAL A 126 10.51 1.82 -12.98
C VAL A 126 9.37 0.79 -12.90
N LEU A 127 9.20 -0.04 -13.92
CA LEU A 127 8.12 -1.03 -13.99
C LEU A 127 8.29 -2.16 -12.96
N THR A 128 9.52 -2.61 -12.70
CA THR A 128 9.77 -3.89 -12.02
C THR A 128 10.59 -3.78 -10.75
N VAL A 129 11.72 -3.06 -10.79
CA VAL A 129 12.64 -2.92 -9.65
C VAL A 129 12.03 -2.05 -8.56
N VAL A 130 11.45 -0.90 -8.93
CA VAL A 130 10.86 0.03 -7.95
C VAL A 130 9.73 -0.63 -7.15
N PRO A 131 8.75 -1.34 -7.77
CA PRO A 131 7.76 -2.10 -7.01
C PRO A 131 8.38 -3.16 -6.10
N GLY A 132 9.38 -3.91 -6.56
CA GLY A 132 10.04 -4.92 -5.76
C GLY A 132 10.79 -4.36 -4.55
N LEU A 133 11.47 -3.21 -4.71
CA LEU A 133 12.11 -2.49 -3.61
C LEU A 133 11.07 -1.98 -2.60
N ALA A 134 9.96 -1.43 -3.07
CA ALA A 134 8.90 -0.95 -2.21
C ALA A 134 8.23 -2.09 -1.41
N VAL A 135 7.97 -3.24 -2.04
CA VAL A 135 7.46 -4.43 -1.36
C VAL A 135 8.50 -4.98 -0.38
N SER A 136 9.79 -5.03 -0.75
CA SER A 136 10.87 -5.49 0.13
C SER A 136 11.00 -4.60 1.37
N ALA A 137 11.00 -3.28 1.19
CA ALA A 137 10.98 -2.31 2.27
C ALA A 137 9.73 -2.46 3.15
N SER A 138 8.56 -2.72 2.55
CA SER A 138 7.33 -2.97 3.32
C SER A 138 7.44 -4.20 4.22
N VAL A 139 8.10 -5.28 3.75
CA VAL A 139 8.36 -6.50 4.53
C VAL A 139 9.32 -6.23 5.70
N LEU A 140 10.36 -5.40 5.49
CA LEU A 140 11.28 -5.00 6.55
C LEU A 140 10.59 -4.19 7.65
N LEU A 141 9.61 -3.37 7.28
CA LEU A 141 8.84 -2.50 8.18
C LEU A 141 7.70 -3.20 8.91
N VAL A 142 7.45 -4.50 8.63
CA VAL A 142 6.47 -5.29 9.37
C VAL A 142 6.80 -5.29 10.87
N THR A 143 5.81 -4.99 11.70
CA THR A 143 5.91 -5.09 13.15
C THR A 143 5.46 -6.48 13.61
N GLY A 144 6.00 -6.97 14.74
CA GLY A 144 5.64 -8.29 15.31
C GLY A 144 6.43 -9.50 14.77
N ALA A 145 7.37 -9.30 13.83
CA ALA A 145 8.24 -10.36 13.32
C ALA A 145 9.73 -10.13 13.72
N PRO A 146 10.49 -11.19 14.04
CA PRO A 146 11.91 -11.05 14.36
C PRO A 146 12.69 -10.53 13.13
N ILE A 147 13.72 -9.71 13.37
CA ILE A 147 14.48 -9.03 12.30
C ILE A 147 15.04 -10.02 11.27
N ARG A 148 15.54 -11.18 11.72
CA ARG A 148 16.06 -12.23 10.84
C ARG A 148 15.02 -12.71 9.82
N ARG A 149 13.76 -12.87 10.25
CA ARG A 149 12.67 -13.31 9.36
C ARG A 149 12.28 -12.22 8.36
N ARG A 150 12.24 -10.96 8.82
CA ARG A 150 11.97 -9.81 7.97
C ARG A 150 13.04 -9.64 6.90
N ALA A 151 14.31 -9.75 7.29
CA ALA A 151 15.45 -9.70 6.38
C ALA A 151 15.42 -10.85 5.36
N MET A 152 15.18 -12.10 5.81
CA MET A 152 15.02 -13.23 4.90
C MET A 152 13.84 -13.03 3.93
N GLY A 153 12.70 -12.56 4.42
CA GLY A 153 11.54 -12.24 3.58
C GLY A 153 11.88 -11.18 2.53
N ALA A 154 12.51 -10.08 2.95
CA ALA A 154 12.96 -9.02 2.06
C ALA A 154 13.92 -9.52 0.97
N LEU A 155 14.87 -10.39 1.33
CA LEU A 155 15.76 -11.04 0.37
C LEU A 155 15.00 -11.92 -0.64
N VAL A 156 14.00 -12.68 -0.18
CA VAL A 156 13.15 -13.49 -1.08
C VAL A 156 12.34 -12.58 -2.02
N VAL A 157 11.79 -11.47 -1.54
CA VAL A 157 11.11 -10.48 -2.40
C VAL A 157 12.05 -9.94 -3.47
N LEU A 158 13.29 -9.60 -3.10
CA LEU A 158 14.31 -9.13 -4.05
C LEU A 158 14.67 -10.21 -5.07
N ALA A 159 14.77 -11.47 -4.66
CA ALA A 159 15.02 -12.59 -5.56
C ALA A 159 13.86 -12.79 -6.57
N VAL A 160 12.61 -12.74 -6.10
CA VAL A 160 11.41 -12.78 -6.97
C VAL A 160 11.39 -11.58 -7.91
N THR A 161 11.80 -10.40 -7.45
CA THR A 161 11.90 -9.18 -8.27
C THR A 161 12.97 -9.33 -9.34
N ALA A 162 14.14 -9.89 -9.01
CA ALA A 162 15.20 -10.17 -9.97
C ALA A 162 14.75 -11.19 -11.02
N LEU A 163 13.96 -12.20 -10.63
CA LEU A 163 13.35 -13.13 -11.57
C LEU A 163 12.36 -12.41 -12.51
N TRP A 164 11.52 -11.53 -11.96
CA TRP A 164 10.59 -10.73 -12.78
C TRP A 164 11.34 -9.80 -13.75
N TRP A 165 12.40 -9.14 -13.29
CA TRP A 165 13.30 -8.35 -14.13
C TRP A 165 13.83 -9.18 -15.32
N SER A 166 14.33 -10.37 -15.03
CA SER A 166 14.88 -11.30 -16.03
C SER A 166 13.82 -11.74 -17.06
N ILE A 167 12.57 -11.93 -16.63
CA ILE A 167 11.44 -12.19 -17.52
C ILE A 167 11.16 -10.99 -18.43
N GLN A 168 11.10 -9.79 -17.84
CA GLN A 168 10.74 -8.58 -18.58
C GLN A 168 11.79 -8.17 -19.61
N THR A 169 13.07 -8.43 -19.32
CA THR A 169 14.20 -8.12 -20.20
C THR A 169 14.52 -9.24 -21.18
N GLY A 170 13.82 -10.37 -21.12
CA GLY A 170 13.97 -11.50 -22.03
C GLY A 170 15.17 -12.41 -21.75
N PHE A 171 15.90 -12.20 -20.64
CA PHE A 171 16.96 -13.11 -20.18
C PHE A 171 16.40 -14.47 -19.73
N PHE A 172 15.16 -14.51 -19.26
CA PHE A 172 14.46 -15.74 -18.89
C PHE A 172 13.05 -15.75 -19.48
N ASN A 173 12.78 -16.68 -20.41
CA ASN A 173 11.48 -16.76 -21.09
C ASN A 173 10.74 -18.04 -20.65
N PRO A 174 9.96 -17.99 -19.56
CA PRO A 174 9.14 -19.12 -19.18
C PRO A 174 8.05 -19.37 -20.23
N PRO A 175 7.60 -20.62 -20.43
CA PRO A 175 6.50 -20.97 -21.34
C PRO A 175 5.13 -20.56 -20.75
N VAL A 176 5.04 -19.34 -20.23
CA VAL A 176 3.87 -18.80 -19.55
C VAL A 176 3.60 -17.41 -20.12
N HIS A 177 2.33 -17.12 -20.40
CA HIS A 177 1.95 -15.82 -20.95
C HIS A 177 2.35 -14.67 -20.00
N PRO A 178 2.87 -13.52 -20.48
CA PRO A 178 3.34 -12.42 -19.63
C PRO A 178 2.28 -11.87 -18.65
N ALA A 179 1.00 -11.92 -19.02
CA ALA A 179 -0.09 -11.52 -18.12
C ALA A 179 -0.25 -12.46 -16.91
N LEU A 180 0.07 -13.75 -17.07
CA LEU A 180 -0.02 -14.75 -16.00
C LEU A 180 1.21 -14.71 -15.08
N SER A 181 2.38 -14.31 -15.58
CA SER A 181 3.59 -14.19 -14.76
C SER A 181 3.41 -13.16 -13.65
N LEU A 182 2.70 -12.06 -13.89
CA LEU A 182 2.36 -11.05 -12.87
C LEU A 182 1.56 -11.63 -11.70
N GLY A 183 0.59 -12.51 -11.95
CA GLY A 183 -0.15 -13.21 -10.90
C GLY A 183 0.74 -14.10 -10.04
N ILE A 184 1.68 -14.79 -10.68
CA ILE A 184 2.65 -15.65 -9.99
C ILE A 184 3.60 -14.80 -9.14
N ILE A 185 4.10 -13.68 -9.68
CA ILE A 185 5.01 -12.77 -8.97
C ILE A 185 4.34 -12.12 -7.77
N THR A 186 3.14 -11.57 -7.96
CA THR A 186 2.37 -10.94 -6.88
C THR A 186 1.88 -11.95 -5.85
N GLY A 187 1.54 -13.17 -6.28
CA GLY A 187 1.28 -14.31 -5.41
C GLY A 187 2.50 -14.71 -4.59
N ALA A 188 3.70 -14.73 -5.18
CA ALA A 188 4.95 -15.01 -4.47
C ALA A 188 5.26 -13.93 -3.43
N TRP A 189 5.08 -12.64 -3.75
CA TRP A 189 5.20 -11.55 -2.79
C TRP A 189 4.22 -11.68 -1.61
N LEU A 190 2.96 -12.03 -1.92
CA LEU A 190 1.95 -12.30 -0.89
C LEU A 190 2.34 -13.50 -0.02
N ALA A 191 2.87 -14.58 -0.61
CA ALA A 191 3.33 -15.75 0.13
C ALA A 191 4.45 -15.38 1.11
N VAL A 192 5.42 -14.56 0.68
CA VAL A 192 6.47 -14.04 1.58
C VAL A 192 5.85 -13.25 2.73
N TRP A 193 4.88 -12.39 2.45
CA TRP A 193 4.19 -11.61 3.46
C TRP A 193 3.49 -12.50 4.51
N LEU A 194 2.76 -13.53 4.06
CA LEU A 194 2.09 -14.49 4.94
C LEU A 194 3.08 -15.29 5.81
N VAL A 195 4.21 -15.72 5.23
CA VAL A 195 5.28 -16.43 5.95
C VAL A 195 5.92 -15.55 7.02
N VAL A 196 6.24 -14.30 6.67
CA VAL A 196 6.87 -13.35 7.61
C VAL A 196 5.95 -13.11 8.81
N LEU A 197 4.64 -12.96 8.56
CA LEU A 197 3.62 -12.75 9.58
C LEU A 197 3.12 -14.02 10.28
N ARG A 198 3.61 -15.22 9.91
CA ARG A 198 3.13 -16.53 10.45
C ARG A 198 1.60 -16.66 10.42
N ARG A 199 1.00 -16.33 9.29
CA ARG A 199 -0.46 -16.41 9.15
C ARG A 199 -0.97 -17.87 9.16
N PRO A 200 -2.20 -18.10 9.67
CA PRO A 200 -2.77 -19.45 9.79
C PRO A 200 -2.98 -20.11 8.43
N GLY A 201 -2.99 -21.44 8.42
CA GLY A 201 -3.06 -22.30 7.23
C GLY A 201 -4.16 -21.95 6.22
N TRP A 202 -5.32 -21.46 6.69
CA TRP A 202 -6.43 -21.10 5.80
C TRP A 202 -6.11 -19.89 4.91
N THR A 203 -5.24 -18.97 5.36
CA THR A 203 -4.87 -17.75 4.59
C THR A 203 -4.09 -18.06 3.33
N TRP A 204 -3.50 -19.25 3.22
CA TRP A 204 -2.80 -19.70 2.02
C TRP A 204 -3.73 -19.85 0.81
N SER A 205 -5.03 -20.06 1.04
CA SER A 205 -6.02 -20.02 -0.05
C SER A 205 -6.10 -18.65 -0.73
N LEU A 206 -5.71 -17.56 -0.04
CA LEU A 206 -5.67 -16.21 -0.61
C LEU A 206 -4.58 -16.05 -1.68
N LEU A 207 -3.61 -16.95 -1.76
CA LEU A 207 -2.64 -16.96 -2.87
C LEU A 207 -3.29 -17.23 -4.22
N LEU A 208 -4.48 -17.84 -4.24
CA LEU A 208 -5.23 -18.06 -5.47
C LEU A 208 -5.80 -16.75 -6.05
N LEU A 209 -6.03 -15.72 -5.24
CA LEU A 209 -6.61 -14.45 -5.70
C LEU A 209 -5.80 -13.77 -6.81
N PRO A 210 -4.50 -13.47 -6.65
CA PRO A 210 -3.72 -12.85 -7.72
C PRO A 210 -3.60 -13.73 -8.97
N VAL A 211 -3.59 -15.06 -8.81
CA VAL A 211 -3.53 -16.01 -9.92
C VAL A 211 -4.84 -16.01 -10.70
N LEU A 212 -5.99 -16.16 -10.02
CA LEU A 212 -7.32 -16.10 -10.62
C LEU A 212 -7.58 -14.74 -11.27
N ALA A 213 -7.20 -13.65 -10.61
CA ALA A 213 -7.25 -12.31 -11.18
C ALA A 213 -6.49 -12.23 -12.50
N SER A 214 -5.30 -12.84 -12.58
CA SER A 214 -4.50 -12.87 -13.81
C SER A 214 -5.14 -13.71 -14.91
N VAL A 215 -5.75 -14.85 -14.56
CA VAL A 215 -6.50 -15.69 -15.51
C VAL A 215 -7.71 -14.95 -16.08
N LEU A 216 -8.44 -14.19 -15.26
CA LEU A 216 -9.59 -13.40 -15.70
C LEU A 216 -9.19 -12.19 -16.55
N VAL A 217 -8.06 -11.58 -16.22
CA VAL A 217 -7.50 -10.42 -16.91
C VAL A 217 -6.87 -10.80 -18.25
N PHE A 218 -6.28 -11.99 -18.34
CA PHE A 218 -5.63 -12.48 -19.56
C PHE A 218 -6.47 -12.30 -20.84
N PRO A 219 -7.72 -12.79 -20.96
CA PRO A 219 -8.50 -12.63 -22.18
C PRO A 219 -8.84 -11.16 -22.48
N LEU A 220 -9.01 -10.33 -21.45
CA LEU A 220 -9.28 -8.90 -21.60
C LEU A 220 -8.06 -8.17 -22.15
N SER A 221 -6.86 -8.45 -21.62
CA SER A 221 -5.61 -7.88 -22.11
C SER A 221 -5.37 -8.28 -23.57
N THR A 222 -5.57 -9.56 -23.92
CA THR A 222 -5.43 -10.04 -25.30
C THR A 222 -6.47 -9.40 -26.24
N GLY A 223 -7.71 -9.25 -25.78
CA GLY A 223 -8.78 -8.58 -26.53
C GLY A 223 -8.45 -7.13 -26.88
N VAL A 224 -7.82 -6.39 -25.95
CA VAL A 224 -7.37 -5.00 -26.19
C VAL A 224 -6.36 -4.94 -27.33
N TYR A 225 -5.42 -5.89 -27.40
CA TYR A 225 -4.44 -5.93 -28.49
C TYR A 225 -5.07 -6.28 -29.84
N GLY A 226 -6.20 -6.98 -29.86
CA GLY A 226 -6.99 -7.30 -31.06
C GLY A 226 -7.82 -6.13 -31.62
N THR A 227 -7.94 -5.01 -30.90
CA THR A 227 -8.68 -3.81 -31.39
C THR A 227 -7.91 -3.04 -32.46
N GLN A 228 -8.56 -2.09 -33.15
CA GLN A 228 -7.88 -1.16 -34.08
C GLN A 228 -7.40 0.15 -33.41
N LEU A 229 -7.33 0.18 -32.08
CA LEU A 229 -6.87 1.37 -31.35
C LEU A 229 -5.38 1.65 -31.59
N ALA A 230 -5.00 2.92 -31.43
CA ALA A 230 -3.59 3.31 -31.44
C ALA A 230 -2.80 2.52 -30.39
N PHE A 231 -1.56 2.13 -30.73
CA PHE A 231 -0.73 1.26 -29.89
C PHE A 231 -0.54 1.78 -28.46
N SER A 232 -0.36 3.09 -28.29
CA SER A 232 -0.22 3.71 -26.96
C SER A 232 -1.48 3.55 -26.11
N VAL A 233 -2.66 3.59 -26.71
CA VAL A 233 -3.94 3.39 -26.02
C VAL A 233 -4.06 1.93 -25.61
N LYS A 234 -3.70 0.99 -26.50
CA LYS A 234 -3.64 -0.45 -26.16
C LYS A 234 -2.71 -0.73 -25.00
N ALA A 235 -1.51 -0.16 -25.02
CA ALA A 235 -0.53 -0.34 -23.96
C ALA A 235 -0.98 0.28 -22.63
N ALA A 236 -1.62 1.46 -22.65
CA ALA A 236 -2.17 2.09 -21.46
C ALA A 236 -3.30 1.25 -20.83
N VAL A 237 -4.27 0.83 -21.64
CA VAL A 237 -5.39 0.00 -21.18
C VAL A 237 -4.90 -1.36 -20.69
N SER A 238 -3.98 -1.99 -21.43
CA SER A 238 -3.34 -3.24 -21.01
C SER A 238 -2.61 -3.10 -19.68
N SER A 239 -1.84 -2.03 -19.48
CA SER A 239 -1.13 -1.76 -18.21
C SER A 239 -2.08 -1.52 -17.03
N ALA A 240 -3.21 -0.84 -17.26
CA ALA A 240 -4.23 -0.66 -16.24
C ALA A 240 -4.90 -1.99 -15.87
N ILE A 241 -5.19 -2.83 -16.86
CA ILE A 241 -5.77 -4.16 -16.69
C ILE A 241 -4.80 -5.09 -15.94
N THR A 242 -3.51 -5.07 -16.27
CA THR A 242 -2.48 -5.91 -15.60
C THR A 242 -2.12 -5.46 -14.19
N LEU A 243 -2.64 -4.31 -13.71
CA LEU A 243 -2.54 -3.91 -12.30
C LEU A 243 -3.49 -4.73 -11.40
N VAL A 244 -4.55 -5.32 -11.95
CA VAL A 244 -5.59 -6.03 -11.16
C VAL A 244 -5.04 -7.17 -10.29
N PRO A 245 -4.11 -8.04 -10.75
CA PRO A 245 -3.48 -9.06 -9.90
C PRO A 245 -2.72 -8.46 -8.70
N PHE A 246 -2.07 -7.31 -8.90
CA PHE A 246 -1.38 -6.58 -7.83
C PHE A 246 -2.39 -6.06 -6.79
N LEU A 247 -3.49 -5.47 -7.23
CA LEU A 247 -4.58 -5.03 -6.34
C LEU A 247 -5.24 -6.21 -5.61
N ALA A 248 -5.41 -7.36 -6.27
CA ALA A 248 -5.93 -8.57 -5.65
C ALA A 248 -5.00 -9.10 -4.56
N ALA A 249 -3.68 -9.07 -4.78
CA ALA A 249 -2.68 -9.43 -3.77
C ALA A 249 -2.71 -8.46 -2.57
N LEU A 250 -2.86 -7.15 -2.81
CA LEU A 250 -3.05 -6.16 -1.74
C LEU A 250 -4.32 -6.42 -0.94
N LEU A 251 -5.44 -6.65 -1.61
CA LEU A 251 -6.72 -6.99 -0.97
C LEU A 251 -6.56 -8.24 -0.09
N ALA A 252 -5.97 -9.30 -0.63
CA ALA A 252 -5.65 -10.52 0.11
C ALA A 252 -4.79 -10.26 1.35
N ALA A 253 -3.74 -9.45 1.23
CA ALA A 253 -2.89 -9.07 2.35
C ALA A 253 -3.67 -8.28 3.42
N THR A 254 -4.58 -7.39 3.01
CA THR A 254 -5.43 -6.65 3.97
C THR A 254 -6.42 -7.56 4.68
N ILE A 255 -7.02 -8.53 3.98
CA ILE A 255 -7.94 -9.52 4.56
C ILE A 255 -7.20 -10.39 5.58
N ALA A 256 -6.04 -10.93 5.19
CA ALA A 256 -5.17 -11.71 6.07
C ALA A 256 -4.67 -10.89 7.29
N GLY A 257 -4.48 -9.57 7.10
CA GLY A 257 -4.06 -8.66 8.16
C GLY A 257 -5.16 -8.33 9.18
N ARG A 258 -6.42 -8.22 8.73
CA ARG A 258 -7.57 -7.90 9.60
C ARG A 258 -8.10 -9.10 10.37
N LEU A 259 -7.98 -10.30 9.82
CA LEU A 259 -8.45 -11.55 10.44
C LEU A 259 -7.40 -12.20 11.36
N SER A 260 -6.40 -11.41 11.78
CA SER A 260 -5.44 -11.78 12.81
C SER A 260 -6.17 -12.01 14.13
N THR A 261 -6.41 -13.27 14.48
CA THR A 261 -6.95 -13.71 15.78
C THR A 261 -5.91 -13.61 16.91
N ASP A 262 -4.86 -12.81 16.75
CA ASP A 262 -4.02 -12.39 17.87
C ASP A 262 -4.90 -11.47 18.72
N ALA A 263 -5.69 -12.09 19.59
CA ALA A 263 -6.26 -11.41 20.74
C ALA A 263 -5.12 -10.65 21.40
N PRO A 264 -5.29 -9.37 21.78
CA PRO A 264 -4.30 -8.72 22.61
C PRO A 264 -4.06 -9.63 23.81
N ASP A 265 -2.80 -10.03 24.00
CA ASP A 265 -2.33 -10.77 25.17
C ASP A 265 -3.03 -10.19 26.39
N GLY A 266 -3.60 -11.11 27.17
CA GLY A 266 -4.69 -10.85 28.10
C GLY A 266 -4.52 -9.56 28.91
N PHE A 267 -5.66 -8.94 29.20
CA PHE A 267 -5.80 -8.20 30.45
C PHE A 267 -5.25 -9.11 31.56
N VAL A 268 -3.98 -8.91 31.93
CA VAL A 268 -3.52 -9.24 33.27
C VAL A 268 -4.35 -8.30 34.14
N GLN A 269 -5.50 -8.79 34.58
CA GLN A 269 -6.16 -8.25 35.75
C GLN A 269 -5.08 -8.28 36.83
N HIS A 270 -4.50 -7.12 37.15
CA HIS A 270 -3.77 -6.96 38.39
C HIS A 270 -4.80 -7.14 39.51
N GLU A 271 -5.03 -8.38 39.92
CA GLU A 271 -5.84 -8.74 41.10
C GLU A 271 -5.28 -8.09 42.39
N GLU A 272 -4.05 -7.58 42.36
CA GLU A 272 -3.41 -6.92 43.51
C GLU A 272 -3.97 -5.52 43.81
N ALA A 273 -4.71 -4.88 42.90
CA ALA A 273 -5.26 -3.54 43.15
C ALA A 273 -6.53 -3.51 44.02
N LEU A 274 -7.11 -4.68 44.35
CA LEU A 274 -8.34 -4.77 45.16
C LEU A 274 -8.10 -5.21 46.62
N MET A 275 -6.88 -5.58 47.02
CA MET A 275 -6.61 -6.06 48.39
C MET A 275 -6.05 -5.00 49.35
N SER A 276 -5.78 -3.75 48.93
CA SER A 276 -5.14 -2.76 49.80
C SER A 276 -6.08 -1.82 50.57
N ASN A 277 -7.39 -2.09 50.62
CA ASN A 277 -8.36 -1.22 51.31
C ASN A 277 -8.97 -1.80 52.61
N ASN A 278 -8.39 -2.87 53.16
CA ASN A 278 -8.72 -3.34 54.51
C ASN A 278 -7.44 -3.50 55.34
N ALA A 279 -6.95 -2.37 55.90
CA ALA A 279 -6.11 -2.34 57.10
C ALA A 279 -6.29 -0.98 57.78
#